data_AF-A0A812NCK6-F1
#
_entry.id   AF-A0A812NCK6-F1
#
_cell.length_a   1.000
_cell.length_b   1.000
_cell.length_c   1.000
_cell.angle_alpha   90.00
_cell.angle_beta   90.00
_cell.angle_gamma   90.00
#
_symmetry.space_group_name_H-M   'P 1'
#
loop_
_entity.id
_entity.type
_entity.pdbx_description
1 polymer ?
#
loop_
_entity_poly.entity_id
_entity_poly.type
_entity_poly.pdbx_seq_one_letter_code
_entity_poly.pdbx_strand_id
1 'polypeptide(L)'
;MVVVSTFFQLHVSRFRGEQIATSTVRFVDLANSDRPSNPARRRILAVESLQAVVDACGRCGSFVPYRNSKLTQLLQPALCGPMPL
;
A
#
# COMPACT_ATOMS: atom_id res chain seq x y z
N MET A 1 4.51 -13.87 6.66
CA MET A 1 4.36 -13.59 5.22
C MET A 1 2.89 -13.33 4.98
N VAL A 2 2.49 -12.09 4.65
CA VAL A 2 1.12 -11.86 4.18
C VAL A 2 1.02 -12.44 2.78
N VAL A 3 -0.01 -13.24 2.59
CA VAL A 3 -0.44 -13.66 1.26
C VAL A 3 -1.32 -12.52 0.79
N VAL A 4 -0.89 -11.74 -0.19
CA VAL A 4 -1.85 -10.94 -0.94
C VAL A 4 -2.66 -11.95 -1.73
N SER A 5 -3.97 -12.02 -1.51
CA SER A 5 -4.81 -13.00 -2.20
C SER A 5 -4.82 -12.71 -3.70
N THR A 6 -4.96 -11.44 -4.07
CA THR A 6 -4.88 -10.98 -5.45
C THR A 6 -4.41 -9.52 -5.50
N PHE A 7 -3.60 -9.20 -6.50
CA PHE A 7 -3.11 -7.86 -6.78
C PHE A 7 -3.19 -7.59 -8.27
N PHE A 8 -3.82 -6.48 -8.66
CA PHE A 8 -3.79 -6.02 -10.03
C PHE A 8 -3.68 -4.50 -10.12
N GLN A 9 -3.07 -4.03 -11.21
CA GLN A 9 -2.86 -2.62 -11.48
C GLN A 9 -3.47 -2.29 -12.84
N LEU A 10 -4.26 -1.21 -12.87
CA LEU A 10 -4.76 -0.61 -14.08
C LEU A 10 -3.99 0.67 -14.35
N HIS A 11 -3.25 0.70 -15.44
CA HIS A 11 -2.58 1.89 -15.93
C HIS A 11 -3.50 2.61 -16.93
N VAL A 12 -3.83 3.86 -16.65
CA VAL A 12 -4.68 4.69 -17.52
C VAL A 12 -3.87 5.88 -18.01
N SER A 13 -3.73 5.98 -19.32
CA SER A 13 -3.07 7.10 -20.00
C SER A 13 -4.08 7.88 -20.82
N ARG A 14 -4.11 9.20 -20.65
CA ARG A 14 -4.92 10.14 -21.42
C ARG A 14 -4.02 11.05 -22.22
N PHE A 15 -4.30 11.16 -23.52
CA PHE A 15 -3.59 12.02 -24.46
C PHE A 15 -4.48 13.21 -24.84
N ARG A 16 -3.94 14.43 -24.76
CA ARG A 16 -4.60 15.67 -25.23
C ARG A 16 -3.58 16.57 -25.93
N GLY A 17 -3.51 16.49 -27.25
CA GLY A 17 -2.42 17.14 -28.01
C GLY A 17 -1.08 16.54 -27.60
N GLU A 18 -0.12 17.39 -27.21
CA GLU A 18 1.18 16.97 -26.66
C GLU A 18 1.14 16.63 -25.16
N GLN A 19 0.03 16.90 -24.46
CA GLN A 19 -0.07 16.57 -23.05
C GLN A 19 -0.42 15.09 -22.84
N ILE A 20 0.35 14.44 -21.98
CA ILE A 20 0.12 13.07 -21.52
C ILE A 20 -0.15 13.10 -20.01
N ALA A 21 -1.32 12.65 -19.60
CA ALA A 21 -1.64 12.41 -18.20
C ALA A 21 -1.69 10.90 -17.95
N THR A 22 -0.93 10.41 -16.97
CA THR A 22 -0.93 9.00 -16.57
C THR A 22 -1.44 8.84 -15.16
N SER A 23 -2.18 7.76 -14.91
CA SER A 23 -2.65 7.39 -13.58
C SER A 23 -2.55 5.89 -13.41
N THR A 24 -2.36 5.44 -12.17
CA THR A 24 -2.31 4.01 -11.84
C THR A 24 -3.32 3.76 -10.74
N VAL A 25 -4.32 2.93 -11.03
CA VAL A 25 -5.28 2.45 -10.03
C VAL A 25 -4.84 1.06 -9.60
N ARG A 26 -4.69 0.84 -8.29
CA ARG A 26 -4.26 -0.43 -7.72
C ARG A 26 -5.42 -1.06 -6.96
N PHE A 27 -5.69 -2.31 -7.27
CA PHE A 27 -6.70 -3.10 -6.59
C PHE A 27 -5.97 -4.18 -5.79
N VAL A 28 -6.26 -4.22 -4.50
CA VAL A 28 -5.55 -5.05 -3.54
C VAL A 28 -6.58 -5.85 -2.77
N ASP A 29 -6.60 -7.16 -2.99
CA ASP A 29 -7.36 -8.09 -2.16
C ASP A 29 -6.47 -8.55 -1.00
N LEU A 30 -6.79 -8.05 0.20
CA LEU A 30 -6.06 -8.36 1.42
C LEU A 30 -6.53 -9.71 1.94
N ALA A 31 -5.59 -10.61 2.24
CA ALA A 31 -5.95 -11.85 2.91
C ALA A 31 -6.61 -11.59 4.26
N ASN A 32 -7.47 -12.54 4.64
CA ASN A 32 -8.20 -12.52 5.89
C ASN A 32 -7.26 -12.23 7.09
N SER A 33 -7.71 -11.31 7.94
CA SER A 33 -7.01 -10.84 9.15
C SER A 33 -7.28 -11.70 10.38
N ASP A 34 -8.08 -12.77 10.26
CA ASP A 34 -8.39 -13.68 11.35
C ASP A 34 -7.13 -14.10 12.10
N ARG A 35 -7.17 -13.89 13.43
CA ARG A 35 -6.07 -14.23 14.31
C ARG A 35 -5.86 -15.74 14.24
N PRO A 36 -4.68 -16.23 13.84
CA PRO A 36 -4.41 -17.65 13.93
C PRO A 36 -4.51 -18.06 15.40
N SER A 37 -5.10 -19.22 15.67
CA SER A 37 -5.13 -19.84 17.00
C SER A 37 -3.75 -20.07 17.62
N ASN A 38 -2.69 -19.99 16.80
CA ASN A 38 -1.30 -20.09 17.22
C ASN A 38 -0.55 -18.76 16.94
N PRO A 39 -0.16 -18.00 18.00
CA PRO A 39 0.52 -16.71 17.88
C PRO A 39 1.92 -16.79 17.25
N ALA A 40 2.53 -17.99 17.15
CA ALA A 40 3.82 -18.18 16.50
C ALA A 40 3.76 -18.11 14.96
N ARG A 41 2.56 -18.22 14.34
CA ARG A 41 2.41 -18.06 12.89
C ARG A 41 2.42 -16.57 12.52
N ARG A 42 3.61 -16.09 12.10
CA ARG A 42 3.95 -14.75 11.55
C ARG A 42 3.04 -14.28 10.38
N ARG A 43 1.74 -14.06 10.63
CA ARG A 43 0.76 -13.68 9.61
C ARG A 43 0.19 -12.27 9.77
N ILE A 44 0.62 -11.53 10.78
CA ILE A 44 0.01 -10.23 11.13
C ILE A 44 0.85 -9.03 10.64
N LEU A 45 2.03 -9.27 10.06
CA LEU A 45 2.98 -8.19 9.75
C LEU A 45 2.52 -7.19 8.67
N ALA A 46 1.88 -7.59 7.56
CA ALA A 46 1.61 -6.62 6.48
C ALA A 46 0.34 -5.81 6.66
N VAL A 47 -0.70 -6.34 7.31
CA VAL A 47 -1.89 -5.54 7.68
C VAL A 47 -1.52 -4.56 8.80
N GLU A 48 -0.76 -4.99 9.82
CA GLU A 48 -0.17 -4.09 10.83
C GLU A 48 0.77 -3.05 10.20
N SER A 49 1.59 -3.45 9.22
CA SER A 49 2.45 -2.50 8.49
C SER A 49 1.63 -1.48 7.71
N LEU A 50 0.53 -1.91 7.08
CA LEU A 50 -0.35 -1.02 6.34
C LEU A 50 -1.05 -0.04 7.30
N GLN A 51 -1.53 -0.52 8.45
CA GLN A 51 -2.06 0.32 9.52
C GLN A 51 -1.03 1.38 9.95
N ALA A 52 0.21 0.96 10.22
CA ALA A 52 1.28 1.87 10.64
C ALA A 52 1.59 2.93 9.57
N VAL A 53 1.52 2.58 8.28
CA VAL A 53 1.69 3.53 7.17
C VAL A 53 0.52 4.51 7.11
N VAL A 54 -0.73 4.04 7.21
CA VAL A 54 -1.92 4.91 7.20
C VAL A 54 -1.88 5.90 8.37
N ASP A 55 -1.58 5.40 9.58
CA ASP A 55 -1.45 6.23 10.78
C ASP A 55 -0.33 7.26 10.65
N ALA A 56 0.81 6.85 10.08
CA ALA A 56 1.94 7.74 9.84
C ALA A 56 1.67 8.78 8.76
N CYS A 57 0.76 8.52 7.82
CA CYS A 57 0.38 9.50 6.81
C CYS A 57 -0.68 10.48 7.28
N GLY A 58 -1.51 10.09 8.25
CA GLY A 58 -2.42 11.01 8.95
C GLY A 58 -1.69 11.97 9.90
N ARG A 59 -0.51 11.57 10.41
CA ARG A 59 0.39 12.45 11.16
C ARG A 59 1.29 13.12 10.13
N CYS A 60 1.28 14.45 9.96
CA CYS A 60 2.13 15.15 8.99
C CYS A 60 3.65 15.10 9.33
N GLY A 61 4.16 13.96 9.78
CA GLY A 61 5.57 13.69 10.08
C GLY A 61 6.30 13.12 8.87
N SER A 62 7.56 13.50 8.72
CA SER A 62 8.40 13.18 7.56
C SER A 62 8.70 11.68 7.37
N PHE A 63 8.48 10.85 8.39
CA PHE A 63 8.77 9.42 8.33
C PHE A 63 7.50 8.58 8.18
N VAL A 64 7.41 7.86 7.06
CA VAL A 64 6.37 6.84 6.80
C VAL A 64 7.02 5.46 6.65
N PRO A 65 6.62 4.45 7.42
CA PRO A 65 7.32 3.16 7.52
C PRO A 65 6.98 2.19 6.37
N TYR A 66 7.06 2.65 5.11
CA TYR A 66 6.76 1.82 3.93
C TYR A 66 7.58 0.52 3.89
N ARG A 67 8.78 0.52 4.48
CA ARG A 67 9.69 -0.63 4.44
C ARG A 67 9.29 -1.80 5.33
N ASN A 68 8.29 -1.63 6.20
CA ASN A 68 7.87 -2.67 7.15
C ASN A 68 7.30 -3.93 6.46
N SER A 69 6.82 -3.81 5.21
CA SER A 69 6.38 -4.95 4.42
C SER A 69 6.58 -4.74 2.92
N LYS A 70 6.67 -5.84 2.15
CA LYS A 70 6.66 -5.79 0.68
C LYS A 70 5.39 -5.12 0.13
N LEU A 71 4.24 -5.32 0.81
CA LEU A 71 2.96 -4.73 0.43
C LEU A 71 3.02 -3.20 0.53
N THR A 72 3.46 -2.68 1.66
CA THR A 72 3.57 -1.23 1.88
C THR A 72 4.63 -0.58 0.99
N GLN A 73 5.71 -1.27 0.64
CA GLN A 73 6.68 -0.80 -0.37
C GLN A 73 6.03 -0.72 -1.77
N LEU A 74 5.28 -1.76 -2.17
CA LEU A 74 4.60 -1.81 -3.46
C LEU A 74 3.54 -0.73 -3.61
N LEU A 75 2.85 -0.39 -2.51
CA LEU A 75 1.77 0.60 -2.49
C LEU A 75 2.24 2.02 -2.17
N GLN A 76 3.50 2.22 -1.79
CA GLN A 76 4.09 3.53 -1.46
C GLN A 76 3.64 4.69 -2.38
N PRO A 77 3.70 4.58 -3.73
CA PRO A 77 3.29 5.66 -4.62
C PRO A 77 1.77 5.96 -4.65
N ALA A 78 0.93 5.19 -3.95
CA ALA A 78 -0.52 5.40 -3.90
C ALA A 78 -1.09 5.65 -2.50
N LEU A 79 -0.31 5.53 -1.42
CA LEU A 79 -0.87 5.56 -0.06
C LEU A 79 -0.96 6.97 0.56
N CYS A 80 -0.02 7.88 0.27
CA CYS A 80 0.08 9.13 1.04
C CYS A 80 0.18 10.41 0.20
N GLY A 81 -0.32 10.36 -1.03
CA GLY A 81 -0.33 11.48 -1.96
C GLY A 81 1.07 12.00 -2.31
N PRO A 82 1.18 13.05 -3.14
CA PRO A 82 2.41 13.81 -3.23
C PRO A 82 2.65 14.48 -1.88
N MET A 83 3.69 14.05 -1.15
CA MET A 83 4.23 14.85 -0.04
C MET A 83 4.60 16.23 -0.61
N PRO A 84 4.19 17.34 0.02
CA PRO A 84 4.70 18.65 -0.37
C PRO A 84 6.22 18.61 -0.21
N LEU A 85 6.93 18.86 -1.32
CA LEU A 85 8.37 19.07 -1.34
C LEU A 85 8.75 20.30 -0.51
#